data_AF-A0A5J4K456-F1
#
_entry.id   AF-A0A5J4K456-F1
#
_cell.length_a   1.000
_cell.length_b   1.000
_cell.length_c   1.000
_cell.angle_alpha   90.00
_cell.angle_beta   90.00
_cell.angle_gamma   90.00
#
_symmetry.space_group_name_H-M   'P 1'
#
loop_
_entity.id
_entity.type
_entity.pdbx_description
1 polymer ?
#
loop_
_entity_poly.entity_id
_entity_poly.type
_entity_poly.pdbx_seq_one_letter_code
_entity_poly.pdbx_strand_id
1 'polypeptide(L)'
;MAKAQPVKGLDPCAPAAHNARLIALQRLEELYSWSQAADDPRDTLHQHHLRIAVKRLRYTLELFQEMLPQECHAVLAELEQLQEELGRLHDHDVLIALLKGILIGQDVADEVAETASLLQALGEPPPAVQESLRHLLPRLLQEREVHFFTFRQHWRELEARHFRQELQALLRS
;
A
#
# COMPACT_ATOMS: atom_id res chain seq x y z
N MET A 1 -1.11 -5.38 -10.81
CA MET A 1 -0.48 -5.53 -9.47
C MET A 1 1.04 -5.58 -9.60
N ALA A 2 1.77 -4.86 -8.73
CA ALA A 2 3.24 -4.92 -8.69
C ALA A 2 3.72 -6.35 -8.39
N LYS A 3 4.51 -6.93 -9.31
CA LYS A 3 5.13 -8.24 -9.12
C LYS A 3 6.19 -8.14 -8.03
N ALA A 4 6.25 -9.16 -7.16
CA ALA A 4 7.31 -9.22 -6.15
C ALA A 4 8.66 -9.28 -6.85
N GLN A 5 9.60 -8.43 -6.42
CA GLN A 5 10.95 -8.48 -6.99
C GLN A 5 11.63 -9.79 -6.60
N PRO A 6 12.43 -10.41 -7.48
CA PRO A 6 13.15 -11.64 -7.12
C PRO A 6 14.17 -11.34 -6.03
N VAL A 7 14.23 -12.19 -4.99
CA VAL A 7 15.29 -12.12 -3.97
C VAL A 7 16.52 -12.84 -4.51
N LYS A 8 17.66 -12.15 -4.56
CA LYS A 8 18.93 -12.71 -5.03
C LYS A 8 19.81 -13.12 -3.85
N GLY A 9 20.67 -14.11 -4.06
CA GLY A 9 21.69 -14.50 -3.07
C GLY A 9 21.20 -15.38 -1.92
N LEU A 10 20.01 -15.99 -2.04
CA LEU A 10 19.56 -16.98 -1.07
C LEU A 10 20.44 -18.22 -1.11
N ASP A 11 20.86 -18.68 0.06
CA ASP A 11 21.68 -19.88 0.23
C ASP A 11 20.91 -20.93 1.07
N PRO A 12 20.49 -22.07 0.50
CA PRO A 12 19.79 -23.13 1.23
C PRO A 12 20.59 -23.73 2.39
N CYS A 13 21.92 -23.61 2.36
CA CYS A 13 22.80 -24.13 3.39
C CYS A 13 23.13 -23.10 4.48
N ALA A 14 22.79 -21.82 4.28
CA ALA A 14 23.01 -20.77 5.27
C ALA A 14 21.99 -20.83 6.42
N PRO A 15 22.31 -20.28 7.60
CA PRO A 15 21.34 -20.13 8.69
C PRO A 15 20.08 -19.38 8.22
N ALA A 16 18.90 -19.79 8.70
CA ALA A 16 17.63 -19.18 8.30
C ALA A 16 17.61 -17.65 8.49
N ALA A 17 18.21 -17.15 9.58
CA ALA A 17 18.37 -15.73 9.86
C ALA A 17 19.14 -14.96 8.76
N HIS A 18 20.13 -15.60 8.12
CA HIS A 18 20.86 -15.00 6.99
C HIS A 18 19.94 -14.72 5.81
N ASN A 19 19.18 -15.74 5.39
CA ASN A 19 18.20 -15.60 4.31
C ASN A 19 17.07 -14.64 4.68
N ALA A 20 16.58 -14.67 5.92
CA ALA A 20 15.55 -13.75 6.42
C ALA A 20 15.96 -12.27 6.25
N ARG A 21 17.21 -11.93 6.62
CA ARG A 21 17.77 -10.58 6.44
C ARG A 21 17.84 -10.18 4.96
N LEU A 22 18.28 -11.08 4.08
CA LEU A 22 18.33 -10.82 2.63
C LEU A 22 16.93 -10.56 2.04
N ILE A 23 15.94 -11.36 2.44
CA ILE A 23 14.55 -11.18 2.00
C ILE A 23 14.02 -9.85 2.52
N ALA A 24 14.20 -9.54 3.81
CA ALA A 24 13.74 -8.29 4.42
C ALA A 24 14.37 -7.05 3.76
N LEU A 25 15.68 -7.07 3.50
CA LEU A 25 16.38 -6.01 2.76
C LEU A 25 15.81 -5.83 1.34
N GLN A 26 15.55 -6.93 0.64
CA GLN A 26 14.93 -6.85 -0.69
C GLN A 26 13.51 -6.28 -0.64
N ARG A 27 12.71 -6.64 0.37
CA ARG A 27 11.36 -6.07 0.57
C ARG A 27 11.42 -4.58 0.91
N LEU A 28 12.42 -4.16 1.69
CA LEU A 28 12.65 -2.77 2.03
C LEU A 28 13.00 -1.94 0.78
N GLU A 29 13.91 -2.45 -0.06
CA GLU A 29 14.23 -1.79 -1.33
C GLU A 29 13.02 -1.72 -2.27
N GLU A 30 12.22 -2.78 -2.33
CA GLU A 30 10.97 -2.78 -3.09
C GLU A 30 9.98 -1.71 -2.58
N LEU A 31 9.82 -1.57 -1.27
CA LEU A 31 9.00 -0.52 -0.65
C LEU A 31 9.48 0.88 -1.08
N TYR A 32 10.77 1.17 -0.89
CA TYR A 32 11.32 2.48 -1.23
C TYR A 32 11.41 2.75 -2.74
N SER A 33 11.33 1.73 -3.59
CA SER A 33 11.18 1.94 -5.05
C SER A 33 9.86 2.64 -5.42
N TRP A 34 8.87 2.62 -4.52
CA TRP A 34 7.59 3.31 -4.68
C TRP A 34 7.46 4.57 -3.82
N SER A 35 8.54 5.09 -3.22
CA SER A 35 8.46 6.22 -2.28
C SER A 35 7.86 7.50 -2.89
N GLN A 36 8.07 7.73 -4.20
CA GLN A 36 7.51 8.88 -4.91
C GLN A 36 5.97 8.90 -4.92
N ALA A 37 5.32 7.76 -4.70
CA ALA A 37 3.86 7.69 -4.56
C ALA A 37 3.34 8.51 -3.37
N ALA A 38 4.20 8.82 -2.39
CA ALA A 38 3.85 9.68 -1.26
C ALA A 38 3.79 11.17 -1.64
N ASP A 39 4.29 11.58 -2.81
CA ASP A 39 4.40 13.00 -3.17
C ASP A 39 3.20 13.55 -3.95
N ASP A 40 2.55 12.73 -4.77
CA ASP A 40 1.36 13.15 -5.53
C ASP A 40 0.09 12.49 -4.97
N PRO A 41 -0.88 13.27 -4.44
CA PRO A 41 -2.16 12.74 -3.98
C PRO A 41 -2.92 11.96 -5.07
N ARG A 42 -2.68 12.23 -6.35
CA ARG A 42 -3.42 11.63 -7.47
C ARG A 42 -2.79 10.36 -8.00
N ASP A 43 -1.62 9.95 -7.49
CA ASP A 43 -0.92 8.75 -7.94
C ASP A 43 -1.46 7.49 -7.24
N THR A 44 -2.75 7.22 -7.44
CA THR A 44 -3.53 6.12 -6.85
C THR A 44 -2.88 4.76 -7.13
N LEU A 45 -2.43 4.56 -8.37
CA LEU A 45 -1.80 3.32 -8.82
C LEU A 45 -0.50 3.01 -8.06
N HIS A 46 0.43 3.97 -7.96
CA HIS A 46 1.68 3.73 -7.25
C HIS A 46 1.48 3.71 -5.73
N GLN A 47 0.49 4.43 -5.19
CA GLN A 47 0.13 4.31 -3.77
C GLN A 47 -0.38 2.90 -3.44
N HIS A 48 -1.16 2.29 -4.32
CA HIS A 48 -1.56 0.88 -4.19
C HIS A 48 -0.35 -0.07 -4.26
N HIS A 49 0.65 0.22 -5.11
CA HIS A 49 1.90 -0.55 -5.15
C HIS A 49 2.74 -0.40 -3.87
N LEU A 50 2.86 0.83 -3.35
CA LEU A 50 3.49 1.10 -2.07
C LEU A 50 2.79 0.32 -0.93
N ARG A 51 1.46 0.33 -0.91
CA ARG A 51 0.64 -0.44 0.04
C ARG A 51 0.93 -1.94 -0.02
N ILE A 52 1.10 -2.51 -1.21
CA ILE A 52 1.47 -3.92 -1.37
C ILE A 52 2.89 -4.16 -0.83
N ALA A 53 3.84 -3.27 -1.13
CA ALA A 53 5.23 -3.40 -0.69
C ALA A 53 5.38 -3.28 0.84
N VAL A 54 4.65 -2.35 1.48
CA VAL A 54 4.54 -2.24 2.95
C VAL A 54 4.05 -3.55 3.55
N LYS A 55 2.93 -4.10 3.03
CA LYS A 55 2.38 -5.38 3.49
C LYS A 55 3.39 -6.52 3.36
N ARG A 56 4.10 -6.59 2.23
CA ARG A 56 5.13 -7.61 1.98
C ARG A 56 6.29 -7.52 2.97
N LEU A 57 6.76 -6.30 3.27
CA LEU A 57 7.80 -6.10 4.26
C LEU A 57 7.32 -6.48 5.67
N ARG A 58 6.14 -5.99 6.07
CA ARG A 58 5.52 -6.32 7.37
C ARG A 58 5.42 -7.84 7.57
N TYR A 59 4.79 -8.55 6.63
CA TYR A 59 4.62 -10.00 6.74
C TYR A 59 5.95 -10.76 6.73
N THR A 60 6.97 -10.23 6.05
CA THR A 60 8.32 -10.82 6.09
C THR A 60 8.93 -10.67 7.49
N LEU A 61 8.83 -9.47 8.08
CA LEU A 61 9.35 -9.22 9.42
C LEU A 61 8.58 -9.99 10.50
N GLU A 62 7.25 -10.09 10.38
CA GLU A 62 6.42 -10.93 11.27
C GLU A 62 6.78 -12.41 11.18
N LEU A 63 6.94 -12.93 9.96
CA LEU A 63 7.26 -14.35 9.73
C LEU A 63 8.62 -14.72 10.34
N PHE A 64 9.60 -13.82 10.26
CA PHE A 64 10.96 -14.06 10.72
C PHE A 64 11.28 -13.37 12.05
N GLN A 65 10.28 -12.92 12.81
CA GLN A 65 10.48 -12.13 14.02
C GLN A 65 11.44 -12.80 15.03
N GLU A 66 11.33 -14.12 15.21
CA GLU A 66 12.16 -14.90 16.13
C GLU A 66 13.63 -15.05 15.67
N MET A 67 13.89 -14.71 14.41
CA MET A 67 15.22 -14.84 13.76
C MET A 67 15.88 -13.48 13.49
N LEU A 68 15.16 -12.39 13.73
CA LEU A 68 15.60 -11.02 13.50
C LEU A 68 15.85 -10.30 14.83
N PRO A 69 16.62 -9.19 14.84
CA PRO A 69 16.82 -8.39 16.05
C PRO A 69 15.49 -7.91 16.65
N GLN A 70 15.38 -7.90 17.98
CA GLN A 70 14.14 -7.50 18.68
C GLN A 70 13.75 -6.05 18.37
N GLU A 71 14.71 -5.21 18.00
CA GLU A 71 14.50 -3.83 17.56
C GLU A 71 13.61 -3.76 16.31
N CYS A 72 13.52 -4.84 15.51
CA CYS A 72 12.58 -4.94 14.39
C CYS A 72 11.11 -4.96 14.84
N HIS A 73 10.80 -5.21 16.12
CA HIS A 73 9.42 -5.13 16.60
C HIS A 73 8.87 -3.70 16.58
N ALA A 74 9.69 -2.69 16.88
CA ALA A 74 9.26 -1.30 16.78
C ALA A 74 8.93 -0.90 15.33
N VAL A 75 9.64 -1.50 14.37
CA VAL A 75 9.41 -1.31 12.92
C VAL A 75 8.06 -1.89 12.49
N LEU A 76 7.61 -2.99 13.11
CA LEU A 76 6.32 -3.60 12.77
C LEU A 76 5.14 -2.66 13.05
N ALA A 77 5.16 -1.92 14.16
CA ALA A 77 4.10 -0.98 14.51
C ALA A 77 3.95 0.12 13.44
N GLU A 78 5.08 0.60 12.91
CA GLU A 78 5.14 1.64 11.88
C GLU A 78 4.62 1.13 10.55
N LEU A 79 5.01 -0.09 10.17
CA LEU A 79 4.52 -0.74 8.96
C LEU A 79 3.03 -1.09 9.05
N GLU A 80 2.54 -1.42 10.24
CA GLU A 80 1.12 -1.63 10.49
C GLU A 80 0.33 -0.33 10.29
N GLN A 81 0.77 0.78 10.89
CA GLN A 81 0.14 2.07 10.70
C GLN A 81 0.16 2.51 9.22
N LEU A 82 1.30 2.41 8.54
CA LEU A 82 1.38 2.69 7.10
C LEU A 82 0.42 1.81 6.28
N GLN A 83 0.31 0.53 6.62
CA GLN A 83 -0.60 -0.40 5.94
C GLN A 83 -2.06 0.01 6.12
N GLU A 84 -2.46 0.46 7.32
CA GLU A 84 -3.81 0.95 7.58
C GLU A 84 -4.12 2.24 6.80
N GLU A 85 -3.21 3.21 6.84
CA GLU A 85 -3.36 4.49 6.16
C GLU A 85 -3.48 4.32 4.65
N LEU A 86 -2.54 3.57 4.04
CA LEU A 86 -2.59 3.25 2.61
C LEU A 86 -3.76 2.32 2.26
N GLY A 87 -4.23 1.52 3.22
CA GLY A 87 -5.44 0.71 3.08
C GLY A 87 -6.68 1.58 2.90
N ARG A 88 -6.87 2.57 3.77
CA ARG A 88 -7.98 3.53 3.68
C ARG A 88 -7.97 4.30 2.37
N LEU A 89 -6.79 4.71 1.89
CA LEU A 89 -6.64 5.34 0.57
C LEU A 89 -7.12 4.43 -0.55
N HIS A 90 -6.63 3.19 -0.57
CA HIS A 90 -7.02 2.23 -1.59
C HIS A 90 -8.51 1.91 -1.58
N ASP A 91 -9.12 1.76 -0.40
CA ASP A 91 -10.56 1.52 -0.26
C ASP A 91 -11.38 2.66 -0.86
N HIS A 92 -10.97 3.91 -0.63
CA HIS A 92 -11.60 5.08 -1.26
C HIS A 92 -11.38 5.11 -2.77
N ASP A 93 -10.16 4.83 -3.24
CA ASP A 93 -9.84 4.83 -4.67
C ASP A 93 -10.69 3.79 -5.41
N VAL A 94 -10.87 2.59 -4.85
CA VAL A 94 -11.77 1.55 -5.38
C VAL A 94 -13.22 2.04 -5.38
N LEU A 95 -13.72 2.60 -4.28
CA LEU A 95 -15.11 3.07 -4.20
C LEU A 95 -15.40 4.23 -5.17
N ILE A 96 -14.47 5.17 -5.29
CA ILE A 96 -14.55 6.30 -6.23
C ILE A 96 -14.57 5.78 -7.67
N ALA A 97 -13.72 4.80 -8.00
CA ALA A 97 -13.69 4.19 -9.33
C ALA A 97 -15.02 3.48 -9.66
N LEU A 98 -15.59 2.73 -8.71
CA LEU A 98 -16.90 2.09 -8.86
C LEU A 98 -18.01 3.13 -9.10
N LEU A 99 -18.06 4.19 -8.29
CA LEU A 99 -19.04 5.26 -8.43
C LEU A 99 -18.94 5.96 -9.79
N LYS A 100 -17.74 6.28 -10.25
CA LYS A 100 -17.52 6.89 -11.57
C LYS A 100 -17.96 5.96 -12.71
N GLY A 101 -17.66 4.67 -12.60
CA GLY A 101 -18.11 3.65 -13.56
C GLY A 101 -19.64 3.59 -13.67
N ILE A 102 -20.34 3.58 -12.52
CA ILE A 102 -21.81 3.57 -12.46
C ILE A 102 -22.43 4.86 -13.01
N LEU A 103 -21.90 6.02 -12.62
CA LEU A 103 -22.55 7.31 -12.87
C LEU A 103 -22.27 7.91 -14.24
N ILE A 104 -21.10 7.65 -14.80
CA ILE A 104 -20.58 8.34 -15.99
C ILE A 104 -20.42 7.36 -17.15
N GLY A 105 -20.53 6.04 -16.91
CA GLY A 105 -20.23 5.03 -17.92
C GLY A 105 -18.80 5.12 -18.43
N GLN A 106 -17.89 5.70 -17.64
CA GLN A 106 -16.48 5.79 -18.00
C GLN A 106 -15.92 4.38 -18.08
N ASP A 107 -15.25 4.07 -19.19
CA ASP A 107 -14.34 2.93 -19.26
C ASP A 107 -13.38 3.07 -18.08
N VAL A 108 -13.51 2.17 -17.10
CA VAL A 108 -12.58 2.03 -15.98
C VAL A 108 -11.27 1.38 -16.47
N ALA A 109 -10.94 1.64 -17.73
CA ALA A 109 -9.75 1.23 -18.44
C ALA A 109 -8.58 2.00 -17.82
N ASP A 110 -8.09 1.47 -16.71
CA ASP A 110 -6.69 1.05 -16.61
C ASP A 110 -6.32 0.62 -15.19
N GLU A 111 -7.15 0.87 -14.17
CA GLU A 111 -6.68 0.70 -12.78
C GLU A 111 -7.06 -0.60 -12.07
N VAL A 112 -8.18 -1.28 -12.37
CA VAL A 112 -8.42 -2.58 -11.70
C VAL A 112 -9.34 -3.53 -12.47
N ALA A 113 -8.82 -4.70 -12.86
CA ALA A 113 -9.66 -5.81 -13.31
C ALA A 113 -10.73 -6.20 -12.25
N GLU A 114 -10.45 -5.96 -10.96
CA GLU A 114 -11.40 -6.16 -9.86
C GLU A 114 -12.59 -5.18 -9.95
N THR A 115 -12.39 -3.89 -10.24
CA THR A 115 -13.50 -2.92 -10.30
C THR A 115 -14.42 -3.19 -11.48
N ALA A 116 -13.89 -3.61 -12.63
CA ALA A 116 -14.70 -4.03 -13.78
C ALA A 116 -15.62 -5.22 -13.45
N SER A 117 -15.10 -6.25 -12.77
CA SER A 117 -15.90 -7.39 -12.33
C SER A 117 -16.97 -6.99 -11.32
N LEU A 118 -16.66 -6.08 -10.39
CA LEU A 118 -17.61 -5.58 -9.40
C LEU A 118 -18.73 -4.75 -10.06
N LEU A 119 -18.39 -3.88 -11.01
CA LEU A 119 -19.37 -3.11 -11.76
C LEU A 119 -20.34 -4.01 -12.53
N GLN A 120 -19.81 -5.05 -13.19
CA GLN A 120 -20.64 -6.04 -13.88
C GLN A 120 -21.60 -6.75 -12.92
N ALA A 121 -21.14 -7.08 -11.70
CA ALA A 121 -21.97 -7.73 -10.69
C ALA A 121 -23.05 -6.81 -10.10
N LEU A 122 -22.77 -5.50 -9.99
CA LEU A 122 -23.70 -4.51 -9.42
C LEU A 122 -24.82 -4.12 -10.39
N GLY A 123 -24.59 -4.19 -11.70
CA GLY A 123 -25.56 -3.77 -12.72
C GLY A 123 -25.86 -2.25 -12.69
N GLU A 124 -26.81 -1.80 -13.50
CA GLU A 124 -27.25 -0.40 -13.48
C GLU A 124 -28.24 -0.17 -12.32
N PRO A 125 -27.90 0.68 -11.33
CA PRO A 125 -28.82 0.97 -10.24
C PRO A 125 -29.97 1.89 -10.71
N PRO A 126 -31.13 1.86 -10.05
CA PRO A 126 -32.26 2.73 -10.39
C PRO A 126 -31.89 4.23 -10.35
N PRO A 127 -32.56 5.09 -11.13
CA PRO A 127 -32.23 6.52 -11.21
C PRO A 127 -32.22 7.25 -9.85
N ALA A 128 -33.11 6.88 -8.92
CA ALA A 128 -33.14 7.45 -7.57
C ALA A 128 -31.87 7.14 -6.76
N VAL A 129 -31.29 5.95 -6.96
CA VAL A 129 -30.03 5.54 -6.34
C VAL A 129 -28.87 6.26 -7.00
N GLN A 130 -28.86 6.39 -8.34
CA GLN A 130 -27.83 7.15 -9.05
C GLN A 130 -27.72 8.59 -8.56
N GLU A 131 -28.86 9.26 -8.31
CA GLU A 131 -28.85 10.63 -7.78
C GLU A 131 -28.23 10.70 -6.38
N SER A 132 -28.56 9.74 -5.52
CA SER A 132 -27.96 9.65 -4.18
C SER A 132 -26.45 9.39 -4.24
N LEU A 133 -26.01 8.54 -5.18
CA LEU A 133 -24.60 8.25 -5.42
C LEU A 133 -23.82 9.47 -5.94
N ARG A 134 -24.45 10.34 -6.74
CA ARG A 134 -23.84 11.62 -7.18
C ARG A 134 -23.51 12.54 -6.02
N HIS A 135 -24.36 12.58 -4.98
CA HIS A 135 -24.09 13.36 -3.78
C HIS A 135 -22.99 12.76 -2.90
N LEU A 136 -22.77 11.44 -2.98
CA LEU A 136 -21.74 10.75 -2.21
C LEU A 136 -20.33 10.95 -2.78
N LEU A 137 -20.19 11.05 -4.10
CA LEU A 137 -18.88 11.14 -4.76
C LEU A 137 -18.01 12.32 -4.27
N PRO A 138 -18.50 13.57 -4.15
CA PRO A 138 -17.70 14.68 -3.62
C PRO A 138 -17.21 14.42 -2.19
N ARG A 139 -18.03 13.79 -1.36
CA ARG A 139 -17.68 13.45 0.03
C ARG A 139 -16.54 12.45 0.08
N LEU A 140 -16.59 11.40 -0.73
CA LEU A 140 -15.52 10.40 -0.80
C LEU A 140 -14.21 10.99 -1.32
N LEU A 141 -14.27 11.87 -2.32
CA LEU A 141 -13.09 12.59 -2.80
C LEU A 141 -12.44 13.43 -1.70
N GLN A 142 -13.25 14.11 -0.89
CA GLN A 142 -12.79 14.89 0.25
C GLN A 142 -12.20 14.01 1.36
N GLU A 143 -12.89 12.93 1.75
CA GLU A 143 -12.40 11.98 2.76
C GLU A 143 -11.07 11.34 2.33
N ARG A 144 -10.95 10.99 1.05
CA ARG A 144 -9.71 10.48 0.45
C ARG A 144 -8.56 11.48 0.53
N GLU A 145 -8.81 12.76 0.29
CA GLU A 145 -7.80 13.83 0.43
C GLU A 145 -7.31 13.95 1.87
N VAL A 146 -8.23 13.92 2.85
CA VAL A 146 -7.88 13.92 4.28
C VAL A 146 -7.00 12.72 4.64
N HIS A 147 -7.37 11.52 4.19
CA HIS A 147 -6.58 10.32 4.41
C HIS A 147 -5.18 10.41 3.80
N PHE A 148 -5.05 11.04 2.63
CA PHE A 148 -3.75 11.24 2.01
C PHE A 148 -2.86 12.17 2.83
N PHE A 149 -3.43 13.26 3.36
CA PHE A 149 -2.67 14.17 4.22
C PHE A 149 -2.18 13.49 5.50
N THR A 150 -3.01 12.65 6.14
CA THR A 150 -2.59 11.86 7.32
C THR A 150 -1.45 10.92 6.97
N PHE A 151 -1.60 10.12 5.92
CA PHE A 151 -0.54 9.23 5.43
C PHE A 151 0.75 10.01 5.12
N ARG A 152 0.65 11.13 4.40
CA ARG A 152 1.82 11.92 3.99
C ARG A 152 2.52 12.55 5.19
N GLN A 153 1.78 13.01 6.19
CA GLN A 153 2.37 13.52 7.41
C GLN A 153 3.21 12.43 8.10
N HIS A 154 2.62 11.26 8.34
CA HIS A 154 3.32 10.13 8.95
C HIS A 154 4.54 9.70 8.12
N TRP A 155 4.41 9.60 6.79
CA TRP A 155 5.54 9.31 5.92
C TRP A 155 6.70 10.32 6.05
N ARG A 156 6.40 11.62 6.17
CA ARG A 156 7.44 12.65 6.40
C ARG A 156 8.15 12.50 7.74
N GLU A 157 7.42 12.09 8.78
CA GLU A 157 8.00 11.81 10.10
C GLU A 157 9.00 10.64 10.02
N LEU A 158 8.66 9.60 9.25
CA LEU A 158 9.57 8.48 8.97
C LEU A 158 10.81 8.91 8.16
N GLU A 159 10.63 9.78 7.16
CA GLU A 159 11.74 10.33 6.37
C GLU A 159 12.68 11.16 7.25
N ALA A 160 12.12 12.01 8.13
CA ALA A 160 12.88 12.89 9.00
C ALA A 160 13.75 12.14 10.02
N ARG A 161 13.32 10.96 10.47
CA ARG A 161 14.11 10.09 11.36
C ARG A 161 15.03 9.11 10.62
N HIS A 162 15.14 9.19 9.30
CA HIS A 162 15.97 8.27 8.51
C HIS A 162 15.55 6.80 8.66
N PHE A 163 14.24 6.53 8.73
CA PHE A 163 13.69 5.20 8.97
C PHE A 163 14.24 4.11 8.03
N ARG A 164 14.49 4.45 6.76
CA ARG A 164 15.13 3.54 5.79
C ARG A 164 16.49 3.08 6.29
N GLN A 165 17.34 4.02 6.66
CA GLN A 165 18.72 3.76 7.07
C GLN A 165 18.73 3.00 8.40
N GLU A 166 17.85 3.34 9.33
CA GLU A 166 17.70 2.64 10.61
C GLU A 166 17.39 1.15 10.39
N LEU A 167 16.36 0.83 9.61
CA LEU A 167 16.01 -0.56 9.35
C LEU A 167 17.08 -1.29 8.51
N GLN A 168 17.70 -0.61 7.55
CA GLN A 168 18.83 -1.20 6.81
C GLN A 168 20.00 -1.55 7.73
N ALA A 169 20.30 -0.74 8.74
CA ALA A 169 21.35 -1.01 9.71
C ALA A 169 21.00 -2.22 10.58
N LEU A 170 19.76 -2.29 11.10
CA LEU A 170 19.28 -3.42 11.90
C LEU A 170 19.34 -4.75 11.13
N LEU A 171 19.00 -4.74 9.84
CA LEU A 171 19.02 -5.96 9.02
C LEU A 171 20.43 -6.40 8.61
N ARG A 172 21.44 -5.53 8.76
CA ARG A 172 22.84 -5.80 8.39
C ARG A 172 23.75 -6.14 9.58
N SER A 173 23.31 -5.87 10.81
CA SER A 173 23.95 -6.35 12.05
C SER A 173 23.68 -7.83 12.27
#